data_AF-A0A2V2S799-F1
#
_entry.id   AF-A0A2V2S799-F1
#
_cell.length_a   1.000
_cell.length_b   1.000
_cell.length_c   1.000
_cell.angle_alpha   90.00
_cell.angle_beta   90.00
_cell.angle_gamma   90.00
#
_symmetry.space_group_name_H-M   'P 1'
#
loop_
_entity.id
_entity.type
_entity.pdbx_description
1 polymer ?
#
loop_
_entity_poly.entity_id
_entity_poly.type
_entity_poly.pdbx_seq_one_letter_code
_entity_poly.pdbx_strand_id
1 'polypeptide(L)'
;MSAWRREALKRLPECKRTIEEVDNPMALWTELLGKCEEAYTTSKEDMIRRFYEFAWWCWKSQSDDVRTAVACAFYEHLPRNPKMRRDLPRRFGRETFEELREVFCYLLSLQEAAEFDREYLEAEREFVRRTWRRAD
;
A
#
# COMPACT_ATOMS: atom_id res chain seq x y z
N MET A 1 -20.10 -6.44 -13.91
CA MET A 1 -19.16 -6.29 -12.78
C MET A 1 -18.14 -5.20 -13.11
N SER A 2 -17.87 -4.26 -12.21
CA SER A 2 -16.94 -3.14 -12.44
C SER A 2 -15.50 -3.61 -12.69
N ALA A 3 -14.67 -2.76 -13.32
CA ALA A 3 -13.27 -3.08 -13.58
C ALA A 3 -12.48 -3.37 -12.30
N TRP A 4 -12.66 -2.55 -11.26
CA TRP A 4 -11.97 -2.73 -9.97
C TRP A 4 -12.35 -4.03 -9.27
N ARG A 5 -13.61 -4.49 -9.31
CA ARG A 5 -14.01 -5.78 -8.71
C ARG A 5 -13.34 -6.95 -9.41
N ARG A 6 -13.30 -6.95 -10.75
CA ARG A 6 -12.63 -8.01 -11.52
C ARG A 6 -11.13 -8.05 -11.19
N GLU A 7 -10.50 -6.89 -11.10
CA GLU A 7 -9.08 -6.81 -10.79
C GLU A 7 -8.77 -7.22 -9.35
N ALA A 8 -9.62 -6.84 -8.39
CA ALA A 8 -9.56 -7.28 -7.00
C ALA A 8 -9.69 -8.80 -6.89
N LEU A 9 -10.65 -9.43 -7.57
CA LEU A 9 -10.83 -10.89 -7.54
C LEU A 9 -9.65 -11.65 -8.14
N LYS A 10 -8.99 -11.08 -9.15
CA LYS A 10 -7.74 -11.62 -9.71
C LYS A 10 -6.58 -11.50 -8.72
N ARG A 11 -6.46 -10.33 -8.07
CA ARG A 11 -5.50 -9.97 -7.00
C ARG A 11 -5.59 -10.84 -5.77
N LEU A 12 -6.80 -10.91 -5.25
CA LEU A 12 -7.09 -11.27 -3.87
C LEU A 12 -8.30 -12.22 -3.85
N PRO A 13 -8.21 -13.41 -4.50
CA PRO A 13 -9.29 -14.39 -4.51
C PRO A 13 -9.71 -14.81 -3.09
N GLU A 14 -8.80 -14.74 -2.10
CA GLU A 14 -9.08 -15.00 -0.68
C GLU A 14 -10.06 -13.99 -0.07
N CYS A 15 -10.16 -12.79 -0.65
CA CYS A 15 -11.06 -11.73 -0.23
C CYS A 15 -12.38 -11.73 -1.03
N LYS A 16 -12.67 -12.80 -1.81
CA LYS A 16 -13.82 -12.86 -2.73
C LYS A 16 -15.13 -12.40 -2.10
N ARG A 17 -15.48 -12.93 -0.92
CA ARG A 17 -16.74 -12.60 -0.24
C ARG A 17 -16.85 -11.09 0.01
N THR A 18 -15.81 -10.50 0.60
CA THR A 18 -15.73 -9.04 0.83
C THR A 18 -15.86 -8.26 -0.47
N ILE A 19 -15.16 -8.67 -1.53
CA ILE A 19 -15.17 -7.97 -2.83
C ILE A 19 -16.56 -7.99 -3.49
N GLU A 20 -17.29 -9.09 -3.32
CA GLU A 20 -18.64 -9.27 -3.88
C GLU A 20 -19.71 -8.51 -3.08
N GLU A 21 -19.53 -8.35 -1.76
CA GLU A 21 -20.51 -7.74 -0.85
C GLU A 21 -20.44 -6.21 -0.77
N VAL A 22 -19.26 -5.61 -0.96
CA VAL A 22 -19.10 -4.14 -0.84
C VAL A 22 -19.67 -3.39 -2.04
N ASP A 23 -20.28 -2.23 -1.80
CA ASP A 23 -20.97 -1.44 -2.83
C ASP A 23 -20.03 -0.61 -3.72
N ASN A 24 -18.95 -0.08 -3.14
CA ASN A 24 -18.09 0.91 -3.79
C ASN A 24 -16.58 0.71 -3.44
N PRO A 25 -15.65 1.34 -4.19
CA PRO A 25 -14.21 1.20 -3.95
C PRO A 25 -13.74 1.65 -2.56
N MET A 26 -14.38 2.67 -1.97
CA MET A 26 -14.03 3.16 -0.64
C MET A 26 -14.33 2.09 0.41
N ALA A 27 -15.55 1.53 0.39
CA ALA A 27 -15.93 0.42 1.26
C ALA A 27 -15.02 -0.81 1.06
N LEU A 28 -14.62 -1.10 -0.18
CA LEU A 28 -13.65 -2.16 -0.45
C LEU A 28 -12.32 -1.92 0.29
N TRP A 29 -11.69 -0.76 0.09
CA TRP A 29 -10.36 -0.50 0.65
C TRP A 29 -10.36 -0.43 2.18
N THR A 30 -11.44 0.07 2.78
CA THR A 30 -11.63 0.00 4.25
C THR A 30 -11.56 -1.44 4.77
N GLU A 31 -12.27 -2.37 4.12
CA GLU A 31 -12.25 -3.79 4.50
C GLU A 31 -10.89 -4.45 4.18
N LEU A 32 -10.31 -4.12 3.03
CA LEU A 32 -9.03 -4.68 2.60
C LEU A 32 -7.85 -4.21 3.46
N LEU A 33 -7.90 -3.01 4.06
CA LEU A 33 -6.89 -2.54 4.99
C LEU A 33 -6.75 -3.52 6.17
N GLY A 34 -7.84 -3.87 6.83
CA GLY A 34 -7.83 -4.83 7.94
C GLY A 34 -7.33 -6.22 7.52
N LYS A 35 -7.65 -6.66 6.30
CA LYS A 35 -7.12 -7.91 5.74
C LYS A 35 -5.63 -7.86 5.42
N CYS A 36 -5.12 -6.70 4.99
CA CYS A 36 -3.68 -6.50 4.79
C CYS A 36 -2.94 -6.52 6.13
N GLU A 37 -3.48 -5.88 7.16
CA GLU A 37 -2.91 -5.90 8.52
C GLU A 37 -2.89 -7.31 9.12
N GLU A 38 -3.93 -8.11 8.87
CA GLU A 38 -3.97 -9.54 9.22
C GLU A 38 -2.88 -10.33 8.48
N ALA A 39 -2.66 -10.03 7.19
CA ALA A 39 -1.59 -10.66 6.40
C ALA A 39 -0.19 -10.33 6.96
N TYR A 40 0.06 -9.09 7.40
CA TYR A 40 1.28 -8.69 8.11
C TYR A 40 1.44 -9.38 9.47
N THR A 41 0.34 -9.66 10.16
CA THR A 41 0.38 -10.36 11.45
C THR A 41 0.67 -11.84 11.28
N THR A 42 0.15 -12.45 10.22
CA THR A 42 0.32 -13.87 9.88
C THR A 42 1.48 -14.14 8.92
N SER A 43 2.29 -13.12 8.61
CA SER A 43 3.47 -13.21 7.72
C SER A 43 3.16 -13.80 6.33
N LYS A 44 2.00 -13.47 5.76
CA LYS A 44 1.58 -13.93 4.43
C LYS A 44 2.18 -13.07 3.32
N GLU A 45 3.48 -13.17 3.11
CA GLU A 45 4.24 -12.29 2.20
C GLU A 45 3.69 -12.22 0.76
N ASP A 46 3.25 -13.34 0.18
CA ASP A 46 2.65 -13.35 -1.15
C ASP A 46 1.35 -12.53 -1.20
N MET A 47 0.52 -12.64 -0.17
CA MET A 47 -0.74 -11.91 -0.07
C MET A 47 -0.47 -10.41 0.12
N ILE A 48 0.50 -10.06 0.98
CA ILE A 48 0.95 -8.67 1.17
C ILE A 48 1.38 -8.07 -0.17
N ARG A 49 2.24 -8.75 -0.93
CA ARG A 49 2.66 -8.31 -2.27
C ARG A 49 1.46 -8.02 -3.18
N ARG A 50 0.47 -8.93 -3.22
CA ARG A 50 -0.73 -8.77 -4.06
C ARG A 50 -1.63 -7.61 -3.62
N PHE A 51 -1.68 -7.26 -2.34
CA PHE A 51 -2.35 -6.04 -1.87
C PHE A 51 -1.70 -4.79 -2.47
N TYR A 52 -0.38 -4.67 -2.40
CA TYR A 52 0.35 -3.52 -2.96
C TYR A 52 0.23 -3.45 -4.48
N GLU A 53 0.24 -4.58 -5.18
CA GLU A 53 0.03 -4.62 -6.64
C GLU A 53 -1.39 -4.19 -7.04
N PHE A 54 -2.40 -4.57 -6.25
CA PHE A 54 -3.76 -4.10 -6.46
C PHE A 54 -3.89 -2.62 -6.14
N ALA A 55 -3.27 -2.15 -5.05
CA ALA A 55 -3.25 -0.75 -4.65
C ALA A 55 -2.63 0.13 -5.73
N TRP A 56 -1.50 -0.31 -6.29
CA TRP A 56 -0.83 0.39 -7.38
C TRP A 56 -1.68 0.44 -8.65
N TRP A 57 -2.35 -0.67 -8.99
CA TRP A 57 -3.29 -0.68 -10.11
C TRP A 57 -4.44 0.31 -9.90
N CYS A 58 -5.01 0.37 -8.69
CA CYS A 58 -6.05 1.34 -8.34
C CYS A 58 -5.55 2.78 -8.44
N TRP A 59 -4.33 3.04 -7.99
CA TRP A 59 -3.72 4.37 -8.06
C TRP A 59 -3.53 4.86 -9.49
N LYS A 60 -3.19 3.97 -10.42
CA LYS A 60 -3.05 4.29 -11.86
C LYS A 60 -4.38 4.25 -12.64
N SER A 61 -5.51 4.05 -11.95
CA SER A 61 -6.83 4.04 -12.58
C SER A 61 -7.23 5.40 -13.14
N GLN A 62 -7.93 5.41 -14.27
CA GLN A 62 -8.56 6.63 -14.82
C GLN A 62 -9.80 7.06 -14.02
N SER A 63 -10.34 6.18 -13.15
CA SER A 63 -11.48 6.51 -12.30
C SER A 63 -11.01 7.21 -11.02
N ASP A 64 -11.44 8.46 -10.84
CA ASP A 64 -11.14 9.27 -9.67
C ASP A 64 -11.63 8.59 -8.38
N ASP A 65 -12.84 8.03 -8.36
CA ASP A 65 -13.36 7.27 -7.21
C ASP A 65 -12.44 6.13 -6.78
N VAL A 66 -11.85 5.40 -7.75
CA VAL A 66 -10.94 4.30 -7.45
C VAL A 66 -9.60 4.81 -6.92
N ARG A 67 -9.07 5.90 -7.48
CA ARG A 67 -7.83 6.53 -6.99
C ARG A 67 -8.00 7.10 -5.59
N THR A 68 -9.08 7.86 -5.36
CA THR A 68 -9.41 8.46 -4.06
C THR A 68 -9.62 7.39 -3.01
N ALA A 69 -10.31 6.29 -3.35
CA ALA A 69 -10.51 5.20 -2.41
C ALA A 69 -9.21 4.54 -1.93
N VAL A 70 -8.27 4.22 -2.84
CA VAL A 70 -6.98 3.62 -2.43
C VAL A 70 -6.09 4.61 -1.69
N ALA A 71 -6.14 5.90 -2.05
CA ALA A 71 -5.44 6.94 -1.32
C ALA A 71 -5.92 7.00 0.13
N CYS A 72 -7.21 7.31 0.32
CA CYS A 72 -7.78 7.59 1.63
C CYS A 72 -7.89 6.37 2.52
N ALA A 73 -8.35 5.23 2.00
CA ALA A 73 -8.62 4.05 2.82
C ALA A 73 -7.44 3.07 2.91
N PHE A 74 -6.31 3.34 2.23
CA PHE A 74 -5.14 2.46 2.29
C PHE A 74 -3.82 3.23 2.43
N TYR A 75 -3.41 4.02 1.43
CA TYR A 75 -2.10 4.66 1.43
C TYR A 75 -1.87 5.64 2.58
N GLU A 76 -2.86 6.47 2.90
CA GLU A 76 -2.79 7.40 4.03
C GLU A 76 -2.56 6.70 5.39
N HIS A 77 -2.96 5.43 5.50
CA HIS A 77 -2.83 4.64 6.72
C HIS A 77 -1.50 3.91 6.85
N LEU A 78 -0.76 3.68 5.76
CA LEU A 78 0.47 2.88 5.79
C LEU A 78 1.52 3.43 6.76
N PRO A 79 1.81 4.75 6.82
CA PRO A 79 2.81 5.27 7.75
C PRO A 79 2.39 5.25 9.22
N ARG A 80 1.09 5.06 9.50
CA ARG A 80 0.57 4.97 10.87
C ARG A 80 0.66 3.56 11.44
N ASN A 81 0.75 2.54 10.60
CA ASN A 81 0.97 1.17 11.02
C ASN A 81 2.48 0.86 11.09
N PRO A 82 3.07 0.57 12.27
CA PRO A 82 4.52 0.41 12.39
C PRO A 82 5.13 -0.72 11.53
N LYS A 83 4.37 -1.80 11.28
CA LYS A 83 4.84 -2.92 10.44
C LYS A 83 4.87 -2.52 8.97
N MET A 84 3.78 -1.89 8.51
CA MET A 84 3.66 -1.45 7.11
C MET A 84 4.65 -0.32 6.82
N ARG A 85 4.74 0.69 7.70
CA ARG A 85 5.70 1.82 7.60
C ARG A 85 7.13 1.33 7.38
N ARG A 86 7.59 0.36 8.18
CA ARG A 86 8.95 -0.21 8.08
C ARG A 86 9.17 -1.02 6.80
N ASP A 87 8.10 -1.54 6.21
CA ASP A 87 8.15 -2.37 5.01
C ASP A 87 8.05 -1.53 3.72
N LEU A 88 7.59 -0.27 3.80
CA LEU A 88 7.45 0.63 2.64
C LEU A 88 8.69 0.72 1.74
N PRO A 89 9.93 0.83 2.25
CA PRO A 89 11.13 0.87 1.39
C PRO A 89 11.35 -0.40 0.55
N ARG A 90 10.73 -1.53 0.92
CA ARG A 90 10.75 -2.77 0.12
C ARG A 90 9.62 -2.84 -0.89
N ARG A 91 8.56 -2.07 -0.70
CA ARG A 91 7.35 -2.07 -1.55
C ARG A 91 7.39 -0.97 -2.60
N PHE A 92 7.98 0.18 -2.27
CA PHE A 92 8.09 1.32 -3.14
C PHE A 92 9.55 1.72 -3.27
N GLY A 93 10.00 1.94 -4.50
CA GLY A 93 11.26 2.63 -4.76
C GLY A 93 11.10 4.15 -4.57
N ARG A 94 12.24 4.85 -4.59
CA ARG A 94 12.32 6.30 -4.37
C ARG A 94 11.33 7.12 -5.20
N GLU A 95 11.27 6.88 -6.51
CA GLU A 95 10.37 7.62 -7.41
C GLU A 95 8.89 7.45 -7.02
N THR A 96 8.46 6.23 -6.72
CA THR A 96 7.09 5.96 -6.29
C THR A 96 6.79 6.54 -4.91
N PHE A 97 7.78 6.55 -4.02
CA PHE A 97 7.65 7.20 -2.72
C PHE A 97 7.47 8.71 -2.87
N GLU A 98 8.26 9.36 -3.73
CA GLU A 98 8.13 10.79 -4.02
C GLU A 98 6.75 11.10 -4.64
N GLU A 99 6.26 10.25 -5.54
CA GLU A 99 4.90 10.37 -6.12
C GLU A 99 3.80 10.27 -5.05
N LEU A 100 3.93 9.35 -4.09
CA LEU A 100 2.92 9.09 -3.07
C LEU A 100 3.14 9.88 -1.77
N ARG A 101 4.18 10.71 -1.70
CA ARG A 101 4.62 11.32 -0.43
C ARG A 101 3.52 12.15 0.22
N GLU A 102 2.82 12.96 -0.57
CA GLU A 102 1.72 13.79 -0.04
C GLU A 102 0.58 12.93 0.51
N VAL A 103 0.25 11.82 -0.15
CA VAL A 103 -0.77 10.87 0.31
C VAL A 103 -0.32 10.16 1.58
N PHE A 104 0.91 9.65 1.64
CA PHE A 104 1.45 9.02 2.84
C PHE A 104 1.43 9.96 4.05
N CYS A 105 1.75 11.24 3.85
CA CYS A 105 1.85 12.21 4.93
C CYS A 105 0.51 12.86 5.30
N TYR A 106 -0.60 12.57 4.62
CA TYR A 106 -1.88 13.27 4.82
C TYR A 106 -2.39 13.20 6.27
N LEU A 107 -2.26 12.04 6.91
CA LEU A 107 -2.70 11.81 8.29
C LEU A 107 -1.61 12.07 9.34
N LEU A 108 -0.44 12.54 8.93
CA LEU A 108 0.70 12.80 9.81
C LEU A 108 0.78 14.30 10.13
N SER A 109 1.21 14.63 11.34
CA SER A 109 1.70 15.97 11.65
C SER A 109 2.99 16.27 10.86
N LEU A 110 3.35 17.56 10.75
CA LEU A 110 4.59 17.97 10.08
C LEU A 110 5.84 17.29 10.69
N GLN A 111 5.84 17.09 12.01
CA GLN A 111 6.93 16.40 12.69
C GLN A 111 6.96 14.91 12.32
N GLU A 112 5.82 14.22 12.39
CA GLU A 112 5.73 12.79 12.04
C GLU A 112 6.09 12.55 10.56
N ALA A 113 5.71 13.45 9.66
CA ALA A 113 6.05 13.41 8.24
C ALA A 113 7.56 13.56 8.02
N ALA A 114 8.22 14.50 8.72
CA ALA A 114 9.67 14.67 8.64
C ALA A 114 10.44 13.46 9.21
N GLU A 115 9.94 12.86 10.29
CA GLU A 115 10.47 11.61 10.84
C GLU A 115 10.29 10.45 9.85
N PHE A 116 9.12 10.33 9.25
CA PHE A 116 8.80 9.31 8.26
C PHE A 116 9.70 9.39 7.01
N ASP A 117 9.90 10.58 6.45
CA ASP A 117 10.80 10.78 5.31
C ASP A 117 12.22 10.29 5.62
N ARG A 118 12.75 10.70 6.78
CA ARG A 118 14.11 10.34 7.19
C ARG A 118 14.25 8.82 7.35
N GLU A 119 13.32 8.18 8.05
CA GLU A 119 13.31 6.73 8.23
C GLU A 119 13.25 5.99 6.89
N TYR A 120 12.35 6.41 5.99
CA TYR A 120 12.22 5.80 4.68
C TYR A 120 13.51 5.93 3.86
N LEU A 121 14.09 7.13 3.79
CA LEU A 121 15.30 7.42 3.01
C LEU A 121 16.54 6.72 3.56
N GLU A 122 16.65 6.57 4.88
CA GLU A 122 17.71 5.77 5.51
C GLU A 122 17.58 4.29 5.15
N ALA A 123 16.39 3.73 5.32
CA ALA A 123 16.12 2.32 5.03
C ALA A 123 16.26 1.98 3.54
N GLU A 124 15.82 2.85 2.64
CA GLU A 124 15.97 2.69 1.18
C GLU A 124 17.45 2.65 0.78
N ARG A 125 18.27 3.59 1.29
CA ARG A 125 19.72 3.60 1.05
C ARG A 125 20.39 2.33 1.53
N GLU A 126 20.01 1.81 2.69
CA GLU A 126 20.54 0.54 3.19
C GLU A 126 20.12 -0.64 2.33
N PHE A 127 18.85 -0.68 1.91
CA PHE A 127 18.33 -1.75 1.06
C PHE A 127 19.08 -1.79 -0.28
N VAL A 128 19.21 -0.64 -0.94
CA VAL A 128 19.99 -0.50 -2.17
C VAL A 128 21.44 -0.94 -1.94
N ARG A 129 22.14 -0.43 -0.93
CA ARG A 129 23.53 -0.84 -0.65
C ARG A 129 23.69 -2.36 -0.47
N ARG A 130 22.71 -3.03 0.15
CA ARG A 130 22.74 -4.49 0.37
C ARG A 130 22.45 -5.30 -0.90
N THR A 131 21.60 -4.80 -1.79
CA THR A 131 21.32 -5.50 -3.07
C THR A 131 22.51 -5.43 -4.02
N TRP A 132 23.24 -4.30 -4.07
CA TRP A 132 24.46 -4.18 -4.88
C TRP A 132 25.60 -5.08 -4.39
N ARG A 133 25.81 -5.23 -3.08
CA ARG A 133 26.87 -6.11 -2.52
C ARG A 133 26.65 -7.62 -2.70
N ARG A 134 25.47 -8.05 -3.17
CA ARG A 134 25.16 -9.47 -3.43
C ARG A 134 25.31 -9.85 -4.90
N ALA A 135 25.62 -8.87 -5.76
CA ALA A 135 25.81 -9.08 -7.19
C ALA A 135 27.30 -9.21 -7.60
N ASP A 136 28.21 -9.10 -6.63
CA ASP A 136 29.66 -9.34 -6.74
C ASP A 136 30.03 -10.66 -6.05
#